data_AF-A0A935MUE4-F1
#
_entry.id   AF-A0A935MUE4-F1
#
_cell.length_a   1.000
_cell.length_b   1.000
_cell.length_c   1.000
_cell.angle_alpha   90.00
_cell.angle_beta   90.00
_cell.angle_gamma   90.00
#
_symmetry.space_group_name_H-M   'P 1'
#
loop_
_entity.id
_entity.type
_entity.pdbx_description
1 polymer ?
#
loop_
_entity_poly.entity_id
_entity_poly.type
_entity_poly.pdbx_seq_one_letter_code
_entity_poly.pdbx_strand_id
1 'polypeptide(L)'
;MKKLGLVFCLVLVICCSNTFGQSELTKIERILNNSIQTTLDPCPVGPATNPTPANGTTNISISSPGSLTWNNGDGTTLVDVYFGPEGNVVWIYSGSAISSLLLPPPLNYQTTYEWKVVCKNDTCNAESEIWSFTTEADPSIIWWEDNFEEGLANWTITNDGGTCIWQIFEPPYPNLYTLPNSSYGGVLVADADFCGMGTTLLSTATITNPIVLLPDPYHWIEFDNDWQAFDSTSFGYVEISTDNINWQMIRTFHEIDVRYT
;
A
#
# COMPACT_ATOMS: atom_id res chain seq x y z
N MET A 1 2.52 7.34 20.17
CA MET A 1 3.46 7.91 19.19
C MET A 1 2.66 8.12 17.94
N LYS A 2 2.71 9.33 17.40
CA LYS A 2 1.74 9.77 16.42
C LYS A 2 2.39 9.81 15.04
N LYS A 3 1.99 8.92 14.14
CA LYS A 3 2.47 8.88 12.75
C LYS A 3 1.66 9.86 11.92
N LEU A 4 2.24 10.47 10.90
CA LEU A 4 1.51 11.26 9.90
C LEU A 4 1.74 10.58 8.56
N GLY A 5 0.66 10.11 7.95
CA GLY A 5 0.65 9.63 6.58
C GLY A 5 -0.07 10.66 5.73
N LEU A 6 0.60 11.12 4.68
CA LEU A 6 0.15 12.19 3.80
C LEU A 6 -0.17 11.59 2.42
N VAL A 7 -1.25 10.81 2.34
CA VAL A 7 -1.79 10.36 1.05
C VAL A 7 -2.70 11.47 0.56
N PHE A 8 -2.32 12.08 -0.56
CA PHE A 8 -3.29 12.59 -1.51
C PHE A 8 -3.86 11.35 -2.19
N CYS A 9 -5.17 11.12 -2.09
CA CYS A 9 -5.76 9.94 -2.71
C CYS A 9 -5.48 10.01 -4.21
N LEU A 10 -4.68 9.05 -4.70
CA LEU A 10 -5.11 8.25 -5.81
C LEU A 10 -4.71 6.78 -5.79
N VAL A 11 -5.75 5.96 -5.80
CA VAL A 11 -5.79 4.51 -5.71
C VAL A 11 -5.16 3.80 -6.92
N LEU A 12 -4.27 2.84 -6.64
CA LEU A 12 -3.72 1.84 -7.56
C LEU A 12 -4.30 0.45 -7.25
N VAL A 13 -5.13 -0.15 -8.13
CA VAL A 13 -5.38 -1.62 -8.20
C VAL A 13 -5.69 -2.13 -9.64
N ILE A 14 -4.70 -2.85 -10.20
CA ILE A 14 -4.65 -4.14 -10.96
C ILE A 14 -5.65 -4.48 -12.11
N CYS A 15 -5.16 -4.80 -13.34
CA CYS A 15 -5.25 -6.17 -13.97
C CYS A 15 -4.56 -6.38 -15.36
N CYS A 16 -3.93 -7.56 -15.49
CA CYS A 16 -3.56 -8.46 -16.61
C CYS A 16 -3.39 -8.01 -18.08
N SER A 17 -2.27 -8.42 -18.70
CA SER A 17 -2.18 -9.55 -19.68
C SER A 17 -0.72 -9.69 -20.17
N ASN A 18 -0.20 -10.89 -20.41
CA ASN A 18 -0.23 -11.52 -21.74
C ASN A 18 0.02 -13.03 -21.67
N THR A 19 -0.78 -13.75 -22.44
CA THR A 19 -0.58 -15.13 -22.89
C THR A 19 0.70 -15.30 -23.70
N PHE A 20 1.40 -16.42 -23.51
CA PHE A 20 2.10 -17.11 -24.60
C PHE A 20 2.01 -18.62 -24.37
N GLY A 21 1.50 -19.33 -25.37
CA GLY A 21 1.40 -20.78 -25.38
C GLY A 21 2.59 -21.44 -26.08
N GLN A 22 2.75 -22.74 -25.77
CA GLN A 22 3.32 -23.85 -26.55
C GLN A 22 3.55 -24.97 -25.50
N SER A 23 3.50 -26.27 -25.76
CA SER A 23 3.05 -27.17 -26.83
C SER A 23 3.33 -28.58 -26.29
N GLU A 24 2.62 -29.59 -26.80
CA GLU A 24 2.72 -31.00 -26.42
C GLU A 24 4.16 -31.58 -26.40
N LEU A 25 4.47 -32.39 -25.39
CA LEU A 25 5.47 -33.46 -25.49
C LEU A 25 5.02 -34.67 -24.65
N THR A 26 4.28 -35.58 -25.29
CA THR A 26 4.18 -36.98 -24.87
C THR A 26 5.53 -37.68 -25.05
N LYS A 27 6.06 -38.27 -23.98
CA LYS A 27 7.04 -39.37 -24.10
C LYS A 27 6.69 -40.48 -23.13
N ILE A 28 6.20 -41.57 -23.72
CA ILE A 28 6.03 -42.89 -23.11
C ILE A 28 7.43 -43.48 -22.89
N GLU A 29 7.82 -43.72 -21.65
CA GLU A 29 8.90 -44.66 -21.32
C GLU A 29 8.45 -45.63 -20.21
N ARG A 30 7.97 -46.78 -20.69
CA ARG A 30 8.27 -48.14 -20.22
C ARG A 30 8.16 -48.43 -18.72
N ILE A 31 7.07 -49.12 -18.40
CA ILE A 31 6.82 -49.90 -17.18
C ILE A 31 8.04 -50.78 -16.84
N LEU A 32 8.66 -50.52 -15.70
CA LEU A 32 9.44 -51.50 -14.93
C LEU A 32 8.66 -51.75 -13.64
N ASN A 33 7.78 -52.75 -13.66
CA ASN A 33 7.13 -53.29 -12.48
C ASN A 33 8.17 -53.97 -11.60
N ASN A 34 8.64 -53.25 -10.57
CA ASN A 34 8.78 -53.78 -9.21
C ASN A 34 9.20 -52.66 -8.25
N SER A 35 8.24 -51.86 -7.83
CA SER A 35 8.31 -51.17 -6.55
C SER A 35 7.10 -51.64 -5.73
N ILE A 36 7.36 -52.14 -4.53
CA ILE A 36 6.33 -52.40 -3.53
C ILE A 36 5.72 -51.01 -3.25
N GLN A 37 4.55 -50.73 -3.84
CA GLN A 37 3.72 -49.61 -3.43
C GLN A 37 3.14 -49.98 -2.07
N THR A 38 3.88 -49.66 -1.01
CA THR A 38 3.28 -49.48 0.30
C THR A 38 2.38 -48.26 0.14
N THR A 39 1.09 -48.48 -0.10
CA THR A 39 0.09 -47.43 0.05
C THR A 39 0.15 -47.02 1.51
N LEU A 40 0.87 -45.93 1.81
CA LEU A 40 0.77 -45.29 3.12
C LEU A 40 -0.73 -44.98 3.28
N ASP A 41 -1.34 -45.52 4.32
CA ASP A 41 -2.70 -45.16 4.66
C ASP A 41 -2.80 -43.63 4.71
N PRO A 42 -3.87 -43.02 4.15
CA PRO A 42 -4.03 -41.58 4.20
C PRO A 42 -3.95 -41.15 5.67
N CYS A 43 -3.15 -40.11 5.94
CA CYS A 43 -2.97 -39.61 7.30
C CYS A 43 -4.35 -39.37 7.92
N PRO A 44 -4.70 -40.06 9.03
CA PRO A 44 -6.02 -39.90 9.63
C PRO A 44 -6.20 -38.52 10.29
N VAL A 45 -5.13 -37.71 10.36
CA VAL A 45 -5.18 -36.36 10.92
C VAL A 45 -5.74 -35.39 9.88
N GLY A 46 -6.83 -34.70 10.22
CA GLY A 46 -7.37 -33.62 9.40
C GLY A 46 -6.63 -32.29 9.60
N PRO A 47 -6.71 -31.35 8.65
CA PRO A 47 -6.22 -30.00 8.85
C PRO A 47 -7.11 -29.22 9.83
N ALA A 48 -6.54 -28.21 10.49
CA ALA A 48 -7.33 -27.29 11.30
C ALA A 48 -8.28 -26.44 10.44
N THR A 49 -9.44 -26.07 10.99
CA THR A 49 -10.51 -25.33 10.30
C THR A 49 -11.12 -24.26 11.20
N ASN A 50 -11.99 -23.41 10.65
CA ASN A 50 -12.74 -22.38 11.36
C ASN A 50 -11.86 -21.43 12.20
N PRO A 51 -10.91 -20.72 11.57
CA PRO A 51 -10.05 -19.77 12.26
C PRO A 51 -10.85 -18.59 12.83
N THR A 52 -10.47 -18.13 14.01
CA THR A 52 -10.83 -16.81 14.54
C THR A 52 -9.53 -16.09 14.96
N PRO A 53 -9.27 -14.85 14.49
CA PRO A 53 -10.04 -14.08 13.52
C PRO A 53 -10.28 -14.83 12.20
N ALA A 54 -11.43 -14.58 11.57
CA ALA A 54 -11.73 -15.19 10.27
C ALA A 54 -10.69 -14.73 9.24
N ASN A 55 -10.39 -15.58 8.24
CA ASN A 55 -9.38 -15.26 7.24
C ASN A 55 -9.69 -13.93 6.53
N GLY A 56 -8.72 -13.03 6.47
CA GLY A 56 -8.86 -11.69 5.88
C GLY A 56 -9.56 -10.66 6.75
N THR A 57 -9.79 -10.92 8.05
CA THR A 57 -10.40 -9.93 8.95
C THR A 57 -9.52 -8.69 9.06
N THR A 58 -10.11 -7.51 8.99
CA THR A 58 -9.41 -6.23 9.15
C THR A 58 -9.81 -5.52 10.44
N ASN A 59 -9.09 -4.45 10.80
CA ASN A 59 -9.36 -3.64 11.99
C ASN A 59 -9.30 -4.43 13.32
N ILE A 60 -8.38 -5.40 13.43
CA ILE A 60 -8.09 -6.05 14.72
C ILE A 60 -7.36 -5.07 15.64
N SER A 61 -7.81 -4.94 16.89
CA SER A 61 -7.17 -4.01 17.83
C SER A 61 -5.74 -4.44 18.14
N ILE A 62 -4.81 -3.48 18.11
CA ILE A 62 -3.42 -3.75 18.48
C ILE A 62 -3.24 -3.92 19.98
N SER A 63 -4.10 -3.29 20.80
CA SER A 63 -3.98 -3.26 22.26
C SER A 63 -4.70 -4.42 22.95
N SER A 64 -5.69 -4.99 22.27
CA SER A 64 -6.43 -6.17 22.70
C SER A 64 -6.75 -7.06 21.49
N PRO A 65 -5.73 -7.72 20.89
CA PRO A 65 -5.91 -8.53 19.68
C PRO A 65 -6.69 -9.82 19.92
N GLY A 66 -6.97 -10.18 21.18
CA GLY A 66 -7.68 -11.40 21.55
C GLY A 66 -6.80 -12.65 21.41
N SER A 67 -7.42 -13.76 21.03
CA SER A 67 -6.76 -15.05 20.85
C SER A 67 -6.99 -15.58 19.44
N LEU A 68 -6.00 -16.30 18.91
CA LEU A 68 -6.22 -17.20 17.79
C LEU A 68 -7.04 -18.38 18.28
N THR A 69 -8.13 -18.73 17.61
CA THR A 69 -8.88 -19.97 17.88
C THR A 69 -9.16 -20.71 16.59
N TRP A 70 -9.27 -22.04 16.68
CA TRP A 70 -9.50 -22.91 15.54
C TRP A 70 -10.11 -24.23 16.01
N ASN A 71 -10.67 -24.99 15.07
CA ASN A 71 -11.05 -26.38 15.27
C ASN A 71 -9.89 -27.28 14.82
N ASN A 72 -9.38 -28.13 15.71
CA ASN A 72 -8.42 -29.16 15.32
C ASN A 72 -9.08 -30.16 14.36
N GLY A 73 -8.31 -30.67 13.39
CA GLY A 73 -8.79 -31.76 12.56
C GLY A 73 -8.91 -33.06 13.35
N ASP A 74 -9.70 -33.99 12.82
CA ASP A 74 -9.90 -35.31 13.44
C ASP A 74 -8.56 -36.01 13.69
N GLY A 75 -8.44 -36.78 14.78
CA GLY A 75 -7.23 -37.54 15.08
C GLY A 75 -6.02 -36.73 15.60
N THR A 76 -6.17 -35.42 15.83
CA THR A 76 -5.10 -34.55 16.35
C THR A 76 -4.82 -34.81 17.83
N THR A 77 -3.56 -35.11 18.18
CA THR A 77 -3.09 -35.21 19.57
C THR A 77 -2.06 -34.14 19.94
N LEU A 78 -1.37 -33.59 18.94
CA LEU A 78 -0.36 -32.54 19.07
C LEU A 78 -0.62 -31.44 18.04
N VAL A 79 -0.23 -30.21 18.33
CA VAL A 79 -0.32 -29.08 17.37
C VAL A 79 0.95 -28.25 17.37
N ASP A 80 1.31 -27.75 16.20
CA ASP A 80 2.24 -26.63 16.05
C ASP A 80 1.46 -25.39 15.58
N VAL A 81 1.69 -24.25 16.22
CA VAL A 81 1.09 -22.97 15.82
C VAL A 81 2.19 -22.04 15.33
N TYR A 82 1.98 -21.49 14.15
CA TYR A 82 2.85 -20.53 13.50
C TYR A 82 2.13 -19.20 13.41
N PHE A 83 2.78 -18.09 13.76
CA PHE A 83 2.22 -16.74 13.71
C PHE A 83 3.32 -15.72 13.48
N GLY A 84 3.05 -14.68 12.69
CA GLY A 84 3.96 -13.56 12.50
C GLY A 84 3.43 -12.56 11.47
N PRO A 85 4.13 -11.43 11.24
CA PRO A 85 3.78 -10.54 10.15
C PRO A 85 3.94 -11.27 8.80
N GLU A 86 3.18 -10.83 7.79
CA GLU A 86 3.22 -11.37 6.43
C GLU A 86 4.65 -11.56 5.92
N GLY A 87 4.95 -12.77 5.43
CA GLY A 87 6.28 -13.14 4.96
C GLY A 87 7.33 -13.46 6.04
N ASN A 88 6.98 -13.34 7.33
CA ASN A 88 7.85 -13.67 8.46
C ASN A 88 7.08 -14.37 9.59
N VAL A 89 6.46 -15.51 9.26
CA VAL A 89 5.74 -16.35 10.21
C VAL A 89 6.73 -17.23 10.99
N VAL A 90 6.65 -17.20 12.32
CA VAL A 90 7.51 -17.99 13.20
C VAL A 90 6.70 -19.01 14.01
N TRP A 91 7.37 -20.08 14.45
CA TRP A 91 6.76 -21.10 15.31
C TRP A 91 6.64 -20.58 16.74
N ILE A 92 5.42 -20.45 17.26
CA ILE A 92 5.15 -19.85 18.57
C ILE A 92 4.63 -20.85 19.61
N TYR A 93 4.17 -22.03 19.19
CA TYR A 93 3.72 -23.08 20.10
C TYR A 93 3.94 -24.47 19.50
N SER A 94 4.32 -25.42 20.35
CA SER A 94 4.30 -26.85 20.06
C SER A 94 4.05 -27.67 21.29
N GLY A 95 3.10 -28.58 21.20
CA GLY A 95 2.81 -29.50 22.29
C GLY A 95 1.47 -30.18 22.09
N SER A 96 0.87 -30.55 23.22
CA SER A 96 -0.47 -31.13 23.28
C SER A 96 -1.49 -30.29 22.52
N ALA A 97 -2.48 -30.95 21.93
CA ALA A 97 -3.54 -30.29 21.20
C ALA A 97 -4.24 -29.21 22.07
N ILE A 98 -4.10 -27.96 21.63
CA ILE A 98 -4.88 -26.81 22.07
C ILE A 98 -5.75 -26.33 20.90
N SER A 99 -6.74 -25.50 21.16
CA SER A 99 -7.62 -24.89 20.14
C SER A 99 -7.69 -23.36 20.26
N SER A 100 -6.85 -22.78 21.12
CA SER A 100 -6.81 -21.37 21.45
C SER A 100 -5.41 -20.96 21.88
N LEU A 101 -4.92 -19.83 21.38
CA LEU A 101 -3.65 -19.23 21.77
C LEU A 101 -3.78 -17.71 21.88
N LEU A 102 -3.51 -17.17 23.07
CA LEU A 102 -3.59 -15.73 23.33
C LEU A 102 -2.46 -14.99 22.59
N LEU A 103 -2.81 -13.91 21.88
CA LEU A 103 -1.83 -13.07 21.22
C LEU A 103 -1.26 -12.02 22.20
N PRO A 104 0.06 -11.83 22.26
CA PRO A 104 0.66 -10.82 23.12
C PRO A 104 0.43 -9.42 22.53
N PRO A 105 -0.19 -8.48 23.26
CA PRO A 105 -0.22 -7.08 22.86
C PRO A 105 1.10 -6.36 23.22
N PRO A 106 1.43 -5.24 22.56
CA PRO A 106 0.74 -4.70 21.39
C PRO A 106 1.18 -5.37 20.09
N LEU A 107 0.28 -5.44 19.11
CA LEU A 107 0.66 -5.67 17.71
C LEU A 107 1.03 -4.34 17.02
N ASN A 108 1.57 -4.43 15.80
CA ASN A 108 1.86 -3.23 14.99
C ASN A 108 0.59 -2.73 14.29
N TYR A 109 0.42 -1.42 14.16
CA TYR A 109 -0.67 -0.81 13.36
C TYR A 109 -0.55 -1.16 11.87
N GLN A 110 -1.69 -1.20 11.17
CA GLN A 110 -1.79 -1.40 9.72
C GLN A 110 -0.91 -2.55 9.20
N THR A 111 -0.80 -3.64 9.96
CA THR A 111 0.08 -4.76 9.65
C THR A 111 -0.74 -6.01 9.43
N THR A 112 -0.50 -6.68 8.30
CA THR A 112 -1.06 -8.01 8.05
C THR A 112 -0.24 -9.06 8.78
N TYR A 113 -0.91 -9.83 9.63
CA TYR A 113 -0.35 -11.00 10.30
C TYR A 113 -0.89 -12.27 9.66
N GLU A 114 -0.02 -13.25 9.48
CA GLU A 114 -0.32 -14.57 8.96
C GLU A 114 -0.10 -15.62 10.04
N TRP A 115 -0.92 -16.67 10.00
CA TRP A 115 -0.79 -17.80 10.90
C TRP A 115 -1.35 -19.07 10.30
N LYS A 116 -0.86 -20.20 10.81
CA LYS A 116 -1.35 -21.53 10.46
C LYS A 116 -1.18 -22.48 11.62
N VAL A 117 -1.91 -23.59 11.56
CA VAL A 117 -1.82 -24.67 12.54
C VAL A 117 -1.48 -25.96 11.81
N VAL A 118 -0.49 -26.68 12.34
CA VAL A 118 -0.16 -28.04 11.89
C VAL A 118 -0.70 -29.01 12.93
N CYS A 119 -1.76 -29.73 12.56
CA CYS A 119 -2.34 -30.79 13.36
C CYS A 119 -1.49 -32.06 13.21
N LYS A 120 -1.19 -32.74 14.32
CA LYS A 120 -0.26 -33.87 14.36
C LYS A 120 -0.79 -35.02 15.22
N ASN A 121 -0.33 -36.22 14.91
CA ASN A 121 -0.33 -37.36 15.83
C ASN A 121 1.06 -38.06 15.80
N ASP A 122 1.18 -39.22 16.44
CA ASP A 122 2.45 -39.95 16.54
C ASP A 122 2.99 -40.48 15.19
N THR A 123 2.19 -40.42 14.12
CA THR A 123 2.47 -41.06 12.83
C THR A 123 2.52 -40.10 11.64
N CYS A 124 1.77 -38.98 11.69
CA CYS A 124 1.65 -38.05 10.57
C CYS A 124 1.15 -36.65 11.01
N ASN A 125 1.09 -35.72 10.05
CA ASN A 125 0.64 -34.35 10.23
C ASN A 125 -0.21 -33.85 9.06
N ALA A 126 -1.02 -32.82 9.32
CA ALA A 126 -1.81 -32.10 8.32
C ALA A 126 -1.74 -30.59 8.59
N GLU A 127 -1.34 -29.83 7.59
CA GLU A 127 -1.28 -28.37 7.66
C GLU A 127 -2.64 -27.74 7.32
N SER A 128 -3.01 -26.68 8.04
CA SER A 128 -4.11 -25.81 7.63
C SER A 128 -3.76 -24.95 6.41
N GLU A 129 -4.76 -24.27 5.87
CA GLU A 129 -4.53 -23.07 5.06
C GLU A 129 -3.79 -22.00 5.88
N ILE A 130 -3.12 -21.08 5.18
CA ILE A 130 -2.57 -19.88 5.81
C ILE A 130 -3.71 -18.88 5.97
N TRP A 131 -3.97 -18.47 7.20
CA TRP A 131 -4.98 -17.47 7.52
C TRP A 131 -4.31 -16.15 7.88
N SER A 132 -4.97 -15.05 7.53
CA SER A 132 -4.47 -13.71 7.81
C SER A 132 -5.51 -12.83 8.49
N PHE A 133 -5.02 -11.80 9.17
CA PHE A 133 -5.80 -10.65 9.58
C PHE A 133 -4.94 -9.39 9.54
N THR A 134 -5.58 -8.23 9.41
CA THR A 134 -4.92 -6.92 9.42
C THR A 134 -5.35 -6.13 10.64
N THR A 135 -4.39 -5.58 11.35
CA THR A 135 -4.63 -4.73 12.53
C THR A 135 -5.19 -3.36 12.15
N GLU A 136 -5.79 -2.68 13.11
CA GLU A 136 -6.33 -1.32 12.95
C GLU A 136 -5.28 -0.33 12.43
N ALA A 137 -5.75 0.69 11.71
CA ALA A 137 -4.92 1.81 11.29
C ALA A 137 -4.41 2.57 12.51
N ASP A 138 -3.26 3.23 12.37
CA ASP A 138 -2.76 4.11 13.43
C ASP A 138 -3.67 5.36 13.51
N PRO A 139 -4.45 5.55 14.59
CA PRO A 139 -5.41 6.65 14.71
C PRO A 139 -4.74 8.02 14.79
N SER A 140 -3.42 8.04 14.89
CA SER A 140 -2.64 9.26 14.89
C SER A 140 -2.24 9.75 13.50
N ILE A 141 -2.37 8.89 12.48
CA ILE A 141 -2.21 9.24 11.07
C ILE A 141 -3.36 10.16 10.66
N ILE A 142 -3.02 11.42 10.41
CA ILE A 142 -3.92 12.40 9.82
C ILE A 142 -3.63 12.44 8.33
N TRP A 143 -4.53 11.87 7.55
CA TRP A 143 -4.56 12.01 6.10
C TRP A 143 -5.14 13.40 5.77
N TRP A 144 -4.36 14.26 5.12
CA TRP A 144 -4.86 15.51 4.54
C TRP A 144 -4.65 15.48 3.05
N GLU A 145 -5.74 15.64 2.32
CA GLU A 145 -5.78 15.74 0.87
C GLU A 145 -6.55 17.00 0.49
N ASP A 146 -6.12 17.62 -0.60
CA ASP A 146 -6.86 18.69 -1.26
C ASP A 146 -6.98 18.33 -2.73
N ASN A 147 -8.20 18.02 -3.16
CA ASN A 147 -8.55 17.75 -4.54
C ASN A 147 -9.11 19.00 -5.25
N PHE A 148 -8.96 20.18 -4.63
CA PHE A 148 -9.26 21.50 -5.16
C PHE A 148 -10.73 21.74 -5.56
N GLU A 149 -11.67 20.90 -5.11
CA GLU A 149 -13.13 21.07 -5.37
C GLU A 149 -13.69 22.36 -4.75
N GLU A 150 -13.05 22.87 -3.71
CA GLU A 150 -13.38 24.13 -3.05
C GLU A 150 -12.50 25.29 -3.57
N GLY A 151 -11.85 25.11 -4.73
CA GLY A 151 -10.98 26.10 -5.34
C GLY A 151 -9.73 26.39 -4.49
N LEU A 152 -9.42 27.68 -4.33
CA LEU A 152 -8.26 28.15 -3.55
C LEU A 152 -8.55 28.26 -2.04
N ALA A 153 -9.62 27.66 -1.51
CA ALA A 153 -10.05 27.88 -0.12
C ALA A 153 -8.96 27.57 0.93
N ASN A 154 -8.09 26.59 0.66
CA ASN A 154 -6.97 26.24 1.53
C ASN A 154 -5.64 26.87 1.12
N TRP A 155 -5.62 27.72 0.11
CA TRP A 155 -4.41 28.21 -0.54
C TRP A 155 -4.41 29.73 -0.66
N THR A 156 -3.36 30.34 -0.14
CA THR A 156 -3.04 31.75 -0.36
C THR A 156 -2.08 31.85 -1.54
N ILE A 157 -2.54 32.45 -2.63
CA ILE A 157 -1.69 32.75 -3.79
C ILE A 157 -1.10 34.14 -3.65
N THR A 158 0.24 34.24 -3.68
CA THR A 158 0.96 35.52 -3.65
C THR A 158 1.69 35.70 -4.98
N ASN A 159 1.46 36.81 -5.67
CA ASN A 159 2.22 37.18 -6.85
C ASN A 159 3.35 38.15 -6.45
N ASP A 160 4.60 37.69 -6.59
CA ASP A 160 5.82 38.41 -6.21
C ASP A 160 6.44 39.16 -7.41
N GLY A 161 5.66 39.40 -8.47
CA GLY A 161 6.06 40.19 -9.64
C GLY A 161 6.10 39.39 -10.95
N GLY A 162 5.52 38.20 -10.98
CA GLY A 162 5.32 37.39 -12.17
C GLY A 162 4.12 37.84 -12.99
N THR A 163 4.11 37.49 -14.27
CA THR A 163 2.96 37.71 -15.15
C THR A 163 1.98 36.53 -15.15
N CYS A 164 2.38 35.40 -14.58
CA CYS A 164 1.56 34.21 -14.37
C CYS A 164 1.38 33.97 -12.86
N ILE A 165 0.21 33.46 -12.46
CA ILE A 165 -0.13 33.14 -11.07
C ILE A 165 -0.69 31.72 -10.97
N TRP A 166 -0.55 31.10 -9.80
CA TRP A 166 -1.25 29.86 -9.48
C TRP A 166 -2.78 30.05 -9.51
N GLN A 167 -3.48 29.11 -10.11
CA GLN A 167 -4.95 29.08 -10.22
C GLN A 167 -5.47 27.65 -10.22
N ILE A 168 -6.78 27.46 -10.09
CA ILE A 168 -7.43 26.15 -10.23
C ILE A 168 -8.03 26.02 -11.63
N PHE A 169 -7.74 24.92 -12.32
CA PHE A 169 -8.50 24.48 -13.49
C PHE A 169 -9.46 23.36 -13.12
N GLU A 170 -10.70 23.49 -13.60
CA GLU A 170 -11.77 22.49 -13.45
C GLU A 170 -12.03 21.78 -14.79
N PRO A 171 -12.62 20.57 -14.80
CA PRO A 171 -13.02 19.92 -16.04
C PRO A 171 -14.07 20.75 -16.82
N PRO A 172 -13.95 20.86 -18.16
CA PRO A 172 -12.90 20.30 -19.01
C PRO A 172 -11.59 21.10 -18.91
N TYR A 173 -10.49 20.40 -18.62
CA TYR A 173 -9.19 21.04 -18.44
C TYR A 173 -8.65 21.62 -19.76
N PRO A 174 -7.97 22.78 -19.72
CA PRO A 174 -7.22 23.31 -20.86
C PRO A 174 -6.17 22.33 -21.38
N ASN A 175 -5.78 22.50 -22.66
CA ASN A 175 -4.63 21.83 -23.28
C ASN A 175 -4.62 20.29 -23.25
N LEU A 176 -5.80 19.65 -23.12
CA LEU A 176 -5.97 18.19 -23.07
C LEU A 176 -5.34 17.51 -21.85
N TYR A 177 -5.12 18.24 -20.75
CA TYR A 177 -4.76 17.61 -19.49
C TYR A 177 -5.80 16.55 -19.12
N THR A 178 -5.34 15.33 -18.88
CA THR A 178 -6.19 14.19 -18.53
C THR A 178 -5.76 13.70 -17.17
N LEU A 179 -6.63 13.87 -16.18
CA LEU A 179 -6.44 13.30 -14.86
C LEU A 179 -6.24 11.78 -14.96
N PRO A 180 -5.39 11.18 -14.11
CA PRO A 180 -5.33 9.72 -13.97
C PRO A 180 -6.73 9.15 -13.63
N ASN A 181 -7.00 7.91 -14.03
CA ASN A 181 -8.35 7.32 -14.01
C ASN A 181 -9.07 7.31 -12.66
N SER A 182 -8.35 7.37 -11.56
CA SER A 182 -8.94 7.41 -10.23
C SER A 182 -9.14 8.85 -9.71
N SER A 183 -8.56 9.86 -10.37
CA SER A 183 -8.55 11.28 -9.93
C SER A 183 -9.79 12.01 -10.34
N TYR A 184 -10.18 12.96 -9.51
CA TYR A 184 -11.32 13.82 -9.70
C TYR A 184 -11.04 15.19 -9.07
N GLY A 185 -11.73 16.22 -9.56
CA GLY A 185 -11.69 17.58 -9.03
C GLY A 185 -10.80 18.54 -9.79
N GLY A 186 -10.52 19.66 -9.14
CA GLY A 186 -9.71 20.72 -9.71
C GLY A 186 -8.22 20.34 -9.75
N VAL A 187 -7.44 21.10 -10.51
CA VAL A 187 -5.98 21.03 -10.47
C VAL A 187 -5.38 22.40 -10.21
N LEU A 188 -4.48 22.48 -9.24
CA LEU A 188 -3.68 23.66 -8.98
C LEU A 188 -2.57 23.77 -10.03
N VAL A 189 -2.65 24.82 -10.85
CA VAL A 189 -1.82 24.97 -12.04
C VAL A 189 -1.15 26.34 -12.08
N ALA A 190 0.04 26.35 -12.67
CA ALA A 190 0.73 27.54 -13.13
C ALA A 190 1.16 27.31 -14.58
N ASP A 191 0.17 27.29 -15.48
CA ASP A 191 0.37 26.99 -16.91
C ASP A 191 0.92 28.23 -17.64
N ALA A 192 2.20 28.20 -17.97
CA ALA A 192 2.88 29.26 -18.72
C ALA A 192 2.35 29.40 -20.16
N ASP A 193 1.94 28.31 -20.80
CA ASP A 193 1.37 28.33 -22.15
C ASP A 193 0.02 29.05 -22.16
N PHE A 194 -0.77 28.87 -21.09
CA PHE A 194 -2.00 29.61 -20.87
C PHE A 194 -1.76 31.09 -20.56
N CYS A 195 -0.72 31.40 -19.78
CA CYS A 195 -0.36 32.76 -19.44
C CYS A 195 0.24 33.55 -20.64
N GLY A 196 0.73 32.87 -21.67
CA GLY A 196 1.20 33.44 -22.93
C GLY A 196 2.73 33.59 -23.05
N MET A 197 3.22 33.88 -24.26
CA MET A 197 4.68 33.97 -24.50
C MET A 197 5.35 35.08 -23.68
N GLY A 198 6.54 34.77 -23.14
CA GLY A 198 7.36 35.71 -22.36
C GLY A 198 6.93 35.84 -20.90
N THR A 199 6.09 34.94 -20.41
CA THR A 199 5.64 34.96 -19.02
C THR A 199 6.71 34.54 -18.04
N THR A 200 6.67 35.15 -16.85
CA THR A 200 7.45 34.73 -15.70
C THR A 200 6.51 34.21 -14.61
N LEU A 201 6.85 33.05 -14.04
CA LEU A 201 6.19 32.55 -12.84
C LEU A 201 7.02 32.99 -11.63
N LEU A 202 6.57 34.06 -10.98
CA LEU A 202 7.13 34.54 -9.72
C LEU A 202 5.95 34.71 -8.75
N SER A 203 5.36 33.57 -8.40
CA SER A 203 4.22 33.50 -7.49
C SER A 203 4.31 32.25 -6.61
N THR A 204 3.83 32.34 -5.39
CA THR A 204 3.81 31.24 -4.41
C THR A 204 2.38 30.80 -4.12
N ALA A 205 2.19 29.51 -3.91
CA ALA A 205 0.96 28.93 -3.36
C ALA A 205 1.28 28.40 -1.96
N THR A 206 0.67 29.00 -0.93
CA THR A 206 0.92 28.66 0.47
C THR A 206 -0.34 28.12 1.12
N ILE A 207 -0.26 26.98 1.80
CA ILE A 207 -1.39 26.45 2.56
C ILE A 207 -1.76 27.45 3.66
N THR A 208 -3.01 27.91 3.65
CA THR A 208 -3.51 28.98 4.52
C THR A 208 -3.46 28.59 6.00
N ASN A 209 -3.69 27.32 6.31
CA ASN A 209 -3.57 26.75 7.65
C ASN A 209 -2.37 25.81 7.71
N PRO A 210 -1.28 26.16 8.42
CA PRO A 210 -0.10 25.31 8.49
C PRO A 210 -0.43 23.90 8.97
N ILE A 211 0.05 22.91 8.24
CA ILE A 211 -0.06 21.51 8.63
C ILE A 211 0.90 21.28 9.79
N VAL A 212 0.37 20.88 10.95
CA VAL A 212 1.19 20.56 12.11
C VAL A 212 1.76 19.15 11.95
N LEU A 213 3.05 19.07 11.59
CA LEU A 213 3.77 17.80 11.54
C LEU A 213 4.05 17.28 12.95
N LEU A 214 3.73 16.01 13.17
CA LEU A 214 4.08 15.30 14.40
C LEU A 214 5.56 14.87 14.33
N PRO A 215 6.26 14.70 15.46
CA PRO A 215 7.66 14.27 15.46
C PRO A 215 7.78 12.81 15.00
N ASP A 216 7.79 12.61 13.70
CA ASP A 216 8.01 11.35 12.99
C ASP A 216 9.32 11.46 12.19
N PRO A 217 10.16 10.40 12.11
CA PRO A 217 11.33 10.40 11.24
C PRO A 217 11.01 10.56 9.76
N TYR A 218 9.78 10.30 9.30
CA TYR A 218 9.41 10.35 7.89
C TYR A 218 8.11 11.12 7.66
N HIS A 219 8.18 12.04 6.69
CA HIS A 219 7.02 12.69 6.08
C HIS A 219 7.16 12.54 4.57
N TRP A 220 6.07 12.21 3.90
CA TRP A 220 6.03 12.19 2.45
C TRP A 220 5.13 13.31 1.95
N ILE A 221 5.50 13.85 0.79
CA ILE A 221 4.68 14.75 -0.01
C ILE A 221 4.57 14.06 -1.36
N GLU A 222 3.34 13.87 -1.81
CA GLU A 222 3.03 13.28 -3.10
C GLU A 222 2.26 14.31 -3.91
N PHE A 223 2.63 14.45 -5.18
CA PHE A 223 1.93 15.30 -6.15
C PHE A 223 2.10 14.67 -7.53
N ASP A 224 1.02 14.69 -8.32
CA ASP A 224 1.09 14.39 -9.74
C ASP A 224 1.58 15.64 -10.50
N ASN A 225 2.24 15.45 -11.64
CA ASN A 225 2.68 16.54 -12.48
C ASN A 225 2.43 16.25 -13.97
N ASP A 226 2.11 17.31 -14.70
CA ASP A 226 2.06 17.30 -16.17
C ASP A 226 2.98 18.38 -16.70
N TRP A 227 4.29 18.16 -16.51
CA TRP A 227 5.28 19.08 -17.03
C TRP A 227 5.35 18.96 -18.55
N GLN A 228 4.98 20.05 -19.23
CA GLN A 228 5.14 20.19 -20.68
C GLN A 228 6.22 21.24 -20.97
N ALA A 229 7.33 20.81 -21.59
CA ALA A 229 8.39 21.71 -21.99
C ALA A 229 8.01 22.44 -23.28
N PHE A 230 8.15 23.76 -23.31
CA PHE A 230 7.89 24.54 -24.52
C PHE A 230 9.05 24.45 -25.52
N ASP A 231 10.29 24.57 -25.02
CA ASP A 231 11.51 24.50 -25.80
C ASP A 231 12.71 24.05 -24.95
N SER A 232 13.91 24.01 -25.56
CA SER A 232 15.16 23.61 -24.90
C SER A 232 15.64 24.56 -23.80
N THR A 233 14.93 25.67 -23.55
CA THR A 233 15.22 26.61 -22.45
C THR A 233 14.24 26.47 -21.29
N SER A 234 13.23 25.60 -21.43
CA SER A 234 12.24 25.34 -20.39
C SER A 234 12.85 24.64 -19.19
N PHE A 235 12.55 25.15 -18.00
CA PHE A 235 13.08 24.65 -16.73
C PHE A 235 12.07 24.87 -15.61
N GLY A 236 11.97 23.89 -14.72
CA GLY A 236 11.14 23.96 -13.52
C GLY A 236 11.75 23.12 -12.40
N TYR A 237 11.38 23.37 -11.15
CA TYR A 237 11.82 22.55 -10.04
C TYR A 237 10.85 22.64 -8.87
N VAL A 238 10.92 21.64 -8.00
CA VAL A 238 10.21 21.60 -6.72
C VAL A 238 11.24 21.63 -5.63
N GLU A 239 11.04 22.51 -4.66
CA GLU A 239 11.87 22.66 -3.49
C GLU A 239 11.05 22.57 -2.20
N ILE A 240 11.70 22.14 -1.12
CA ILE A 240 11.11 22.01 0.21
C ILE A 240 12.01 22.73 1.23
N SER A 241 11.38 23.33 2.24
CA SER A 241 12.06 23.89 3.41
C SER A 241 11.29 23.54 4.67
N THR A 242 12.01 23.24 5.76
CA THR A 242 11.42 23.02 7.09
C THR A 242 11.59 24.24 8.02
N ASP A 243 12.32 25.27 7.58
CA ASP A 243 12.65 26.45 8.39
C ASP A 243 12.40 27.78 7.65
N ASN A 244 11.86 27.73 6.44
CA ASN A 244 11.65 28.86 5.53
C ASN A 244 12.92 29.64 5.17
N ILE A 245 14.10 29.09 5.45
CA ILE A 245 15.39 29.75 5.21
C ILE A 245 16.24 28.88 4.27
N ASN A 246 16.33 27.59 4.57
CA ASN A 246 17.10 26.61 3.80
C ASN A 246 16.14 25.82 2.91
N TRP A 247 16.30 25.99 1.60
CA TRP A 247 15.49 25.31 0.59
C TRP A 247 16.30 24.22 -0.10
N GLN A 248 15.73 23.02 -0.18
CA GLN A 248 16.33 21.88 -0.87
C GLN A 248 15.49 21.53 -2.09
N MET A 249 16.14 21.46 -3.26
CA MET A 249 15.50 20.97 -4.48
C MET A 249 15.28 19.46 -4.39
N ILE A 250 14.03 19.01 -4.54
CA ILE A 250 13.62 17.60 -4.48
C ILE A 250 13.22 17.05 -5.85
N ARG A 251 12.88 17.91 -6.81
CA ARG A 251 12.61 17.52 -8.19
C ARG A 251 13.01 18.62 -9.16
N THR A 252 13.44 18.22 -10.35
CA THR A 252 13.84 19.15 -11.42
C THR A 252 13.24 18.68 -12.74
N PHE A 253 12.72 19.63 -13.51
CA PHE A 253 12.12 19.48 -14.82
C PHE A 253 12.93 20.30 -15.83
N HIS A 254 13.07 19.76 -17.04
CA HIS A 254 13.90 20.34 -18.10
C HIS A 254 13.15 20.26 -19.43
N GLU A 255 13.88 20.27 -20.54
CA GLU A 255 13.41 20.23 -21.93
C GLU A 255 12.61 18.98 -22.37
N ILE A 256 12.31 18.04 -21.47
CA ILE A 256 11.57 16.81 -21.78
C ILE A 256 10.23 16.84 -21.06
N ASP A 257 9.15 16.58 -21.81
CA ASP A 257 7.81 16.36 -21.28
C ASP A 257 7.81 15.20 -20.27
N VAL A 258 7.28 15.46 -19.08
CA VAL A 258 7.07 14.47 -18.03
C VAL A 258 5.58 14.49 -17.73
N ARG A 259 4.86 13.54 -18.35
CA ARG A 259 3.40 13.38 -18.20
C ARG A 259 3.10 12.04 -17.54
N TYR A 260 2.02 11.98 -16.77
CA TYR A 260 1.51 10.75 -16.15
C TYR A 260 2.49 10.06 -15.18
N THR A 261 3.25 10.84 -14.39
CA THR A 261 4.24 10.32 -13.43
C THR A 261 4.01 10.81 -12.01
#